data_AF-A0A963LMH6-F1
#
_entry.id   AF-A0A963LMH6-F1
#
_cell.length_a   1.000
_cell.length_b   1.000
_cell.length_c   1.000
_cell.angle_alpha   90.00
_cell.angle_beta   90.00
_cell.angle_gamma   90.00
#
_symmetry.space_group_name_H-M   'P 1'
#
loop_
_entity.id
_entity.type
_entity.pdbx_description
1 polymer ?
#
loop_
_entity_poly.entity_id
_entity_poly.type
_entity_poly.pdbx_seq_one_letter_code
_entity_poly.pdbx_strand_id
1 'polypeptide(L)'
;MQLITQQELGSNVPAAGVLQLPNDADLQGLDLAGVTRIELNFPKFSDGRAFSQAVTLRRRLGFTGELRAIGDVLVDQVVQMHRSGFDSAVLRADQD
;
A
#
# COMPACT_ATOMS: atom_id res chain seq x y z
N MET A 1 11.75 2.98 3.84
CA MET A 1 10.50 3.34 3.13
C MET A 1 10.83 4.25 1.96
N GLN A 2 10.35 3.96 0.76
CA GLN A 2 10.47 4.86 -0.39
C GLN A 2 9.23 5.75 -0.52
N LEU A 3 9.43 7.02 -0.88
CA LEU A 3 8.36 7.98 -1.15
C LEU A 3 8.32 8.25 -2.64
N ILE A 4 7.12 8.19 -3.20
CA ILE A 4 6.87 8.30 -4.64
C ILE A 4 5.87 9.43 -4.83
N THR A 5 6.03 10.22 -5.88
CA THR A 5 5.05 11.26 -6.21
C THR A 5 4.00 10.71 -7.18
N GLN A 6 2.77 11.25 -7.16
CA GLN A 6 1.69 10.77 -8.05
C GLN A 6 2.04 10.92 -9.55
N GLN A 7 2.98 11.80 -9.90
CA GLN A 7 3.46 12.01 -11.27
C GLN A 7 4.28 10.83 -11.79
N GLU A 8 4.89 10.02 -10.92
CA GLU A 8 5.69 8.84 -11.30
C GLU A 8 4.84 7.58 -11.57
N LEU A 9 3.55 7.59 -11.22
CA LEU A 9 2.61 6.50 -11.52
C LEU A 9 2.16 6.47 -12.98
N GLY A 10 2.39 7.55 -13.74
CA GLY A 10 1.86 7.75 -15.11
C GLY A 10 2.47 6.86 -16.20
N SER A 11 3.31 5.89 -15.85
CA SER A 11 3.92 4.95 -16.79
C SER A 11 4.08 3.59 -16.15
N ASN A 12 2.99 2.85 -15.96
CA ASN A 12 3.15 1.43 -15.68
C ASN A 12 2.04 0.60 -16.33
N VAL A 13 2.43 -0.11 -17.39
CA VAL A 13 1.81 -1.39 -17.76
C VAL A 13 1.64 -2.19 -16.46
N PRO A 14 0.48 -2.80 -16.16
CA PRO A 14 0.32 -3.58 -14.93
C PRO A 14 1.40 -4.68 -14.95
N ALA A 15 2.45 -4.46 -14.18
CA ALA A 15 3.53 -5.42 -14.06
C ALA A 15 2.93 -6.70 -13.49
N ALA A 16 3.27 -7.85 -14.09
CA ALA A 16 2.79 -9.13 -13.60
C ALA A 16 3.11 -9.27 -12.10
N GLY A 17 2.08 -9.49 -11.28
CA GLY A 17 2.22 -9.63 -9.83
C GLY A 17 1.92 -8.39 -8.99
N VAL A 18 1.35 -7.31 -9.54
CA VAL A 18 0.80 -6.21 -8.73
C VAL A 18 -0.67 -6.45 -8.39
N LEU A 19 -1.02 -6.42 -7.11
CA LEU A 19 -2.38 -6.57 -6.62
C LEU A 19 -2.84 -5.30 -5.90
N GLN A 20 -3.88 -4.64 -6.40
CA GLN A 20 -4.45 -3.47 -5.75
C GLN A 20 -5.67 -3.87 -4.90
N LEU A 21 -5.66 -3.52 -3.61
CA LEU A 21 -6.73 -3.83 -2.68
C LEU A 21 -7.43 -2.55 -2.20
N PRO A 22 -8.77 -2.49 -2.25
CA PRO A 22 -9.51 -1.44 -1.56
C PRO A 22 -9.37 -1.57 -0.04
N ASN A 23 -9.61 -0.48 0.69
CA ASN A 23 -9.51 -0.44 2.15
C ASN A 23 -10.52 -1.35 2.88
N ASP A 24 -11.55 -1.83 2.18
CA ASP A 24 -12.56 -2.76 2.70
C ASP A 24 -12.39 -4.19 2.15
N ALA A 25 -11.29 -4.48 1.45
CA ALA A 25 -11.01 -5.82 0.97
C ALA A 25 -10.88 -6.81 2.14
N ASP A 26 -11.61 -7.93 2.05
CA ASP A 26 -11.36 -9.07 2.92
C ASP A 26 -10.06 -9.76 2.49
N LEU A 27 -9.18 -9.99 3.47
CA LEU A 27 -7.87 -10.59 3.25
C LEU A 27 -7.85 -12.10 3.56
N GLN A 28 -8.97 -12.67 3.99
CA GLN A 28 -9.00 -14.07 4.42
C GLN A 28 -8.99 -14.97 3.19
N GLY A 29 -8.00 -15.88 3.12
CA GLY A 29 -7.87 -16.81 2.00
C GLY A 29 -7.42 -16.15 0.70
N LEU A 30 -6.90 -14.92 0.75
CA LEU A 30 -6.32 -14.26 -0.41
C LEU A 30 -5.10 -15.04 -0.90
N ASP A 31 -5.11 -15.48 -2.15
CA ASP A 31 -3.95 -16.14 -2.75
C ASP A 31 -2.92 -15.07 -3.18
N LEU A 32 -1.73 -15.14 -2.56
CA LEU A 32 -0.64 -14.21 -2.79
C LEU A 32 0.47 -14.84 -3.65
N ALA A 33 0.23 -16.01 -4.26
CA ALA A 33 1.23 -16.69 -5.07
C ALA A 33 1.56 -15.86 -6.33
N GLY A 34 2.84 -15.55 -6.52
CA GLY A 34 3.30 -14.73 -7.63
C GLY A 34 3.01 -13.22 -7.50
N VAL A 35 2.42 -12.78 -6.38
CA VAL A 35 2.26 -11.36 -6.07
C VAL A 35 3.59 -10.81 -5.57
N THR A 36 4.12 -9.82 -6.28
CA THR A 36 5.37 -9.13 -5.96
C THR A 36 5.13 -7.80 -5.25
N ARG A 37 3.96 -7.18 -5.47
CA ARG A 37 3.56 -5.92 -4.84
C ARG A 37 2.07 -5.90 -4.54
N ILE A 38 1.71 -5.38 -3.37
CA ILE A 38 0.33 -5.09 -3.00
C ILE A 38 0.18 -3.58 -2.77
N GLU A 39 -0.79 -2.99 -3.43
CA GLU A 39 -1.12 -1.58 -3.31
C GLU A 39 -2.39 -1.43 -2.47
N LEU A 40 -2.26 -0.83 -1.28
CA LEU A 40 -3.39 -0.57 -0.38
C LEU A 40 -3.87 0.86 -0.58
N ASN A 41 -5.15 1.00 -0.89
CA ASN A 41 -5.77 2.29 -1.14
C ASN A 41 -6.18 2.98 0.15
N PHE A 42 -5.78 4.25 0.31
CA PHE A 42 -6.21 5.17 1.33
C PHE A 42 -7.20 6.16 0.72
N PRO A 43 -8.53 5.91 0.78
CA PRO A 43 -9.51 6.81 0.18
C PRO A 43 -9.60 8.15 0.91
N LYS A 44 -9.22 8.19 2.19
CA LYS A 44 -9.11 9.40 3.02
C LYS A 44 -7.94 9.22 3.99
N PHE A 45 -7.20 10.28 4.28
CA PHE A 45 -6.11 10.25 5.25
C PHE A 45 -6.52 9.75 6.65
N SER A 46 -7.78 9.91 7.04
CA SER A 46 -8.30 9.46 8.33
C SER A 46 -8.71 7.97 8.37
N ASP A 47 -8.65 7.25 7.24
CA ASP A 47 -9.08 5.85 7.18
C ASP A 47 -7.93 4.92 7.60
N GLY A 48 -8.05 4.33 8.79
CA GLY A 48 -7.02 3.48 9.37
C GLY A 48 -6.98 2.04 8.85
N ARG A 49 -7.96 1.60 8.02
CA ARG A 49 -8.13 0.19 7.67
C ARG A 49 -6.97 -0.37 6.87
N ALA A 50 -6.39 0.42 5.97
CA ALA A 50 -5.22 0.03 5.20
C ALA A 50 -3.99 -0.26 6.09
N PHE A 51 -3.86 0.38 7.26
CA PHE A 51 -2.82 -0.01 8.24
C PHE A 51 -3.09 -1.40 8.83
N SER A 52 -4.33 -1.69 9.23
CA SER A 52 -4.71 -3.02 9.72
C SER A 52 -4.53 -4.10 8.65
N GLN A 53 -4.81 -3.78 7.39
CA GLN A 53 -4.57 -4.65 6.25
C GLN A 53 -3.06 -4.93 6.08
N ALA A 54 -2.20 -3.90 6.11
CA ALA A 54 -0.75 -4.07 6.03
C ALA A 54 -0.19 -4.97 7.14
N VAL A 55 -0.62 -4.74 8.39
CA VAL A 55 -0.22 -5.58 9.53
C VAL A 55 -0.69 -7.01 9.34
N THR A 56 -1.90 -7.23 8.82
CA THR A 56 -2.44 -8.56 8.52
C THR A 56 -1.64 -9.25 7.41
N LEU A 57 -1.33 -8.54 6.33
CA LEU A 57 -0.52 -9.03 5.22
C LEU A 57 0.86 -9.47 5.71
N ARG A 58 1.56 -8.64 6.50
CA ARG A 58 2.89 -8.97 7.03
C ARG A 58 2.87 -10.06 8.10
N ARG A 59 1.96 -9.96 9.09
CA ARG A 59 2.01 -10.82 10.29
C ARG A 59 1.21 -12.11 10.17
N ARG A 60 0.08 -12.10 9.46
CA ARG A 60 -0.81 -13.28 9.35
C ARG A 60 -0.61 -14.02 8.04
N LEU A 61 -0.59 -13.29 6.93
CA LEU A 61 -0.42 -13.89 5.59
C LEU A 61 1.05 -14.07 5.21
N GLY A 62 1.98 -13.52 6.00
CA GLY A 62 3.42 -13.67 5.77
C GLY A 62 3.90 -13.06 4.46
N PHE A 63 3.19 -12.06 3.92
CA PHE A 63 3.54 -11.44 2.66
C PHE A 63 4.91 -10.78 2.74
N THR A 64 5.82 -11.20 1.85
CA THR A 64 7.21 -10.73 1.80
C THR A 64 7.46 -9.71 0.70
N GLY A 65 6.53 -9.55 -0.26
CA GLY A 65 6.64 -8.57 -1.33
C GLY A 65 6.48 -7.13 -0.86
N GLU A 66 6.44 -6.21 -1.82
CA GLU A 66 6.34 -4.77 -1.56
C GLU A 66 4.91 -4.39 -1.14
N LEU A 67 4.76 -3.76 0.03
CA LEU A 67 3.51 -3.09 0.41
C LEU A 67 3.61 -1.60 0.07
N ARG A 68 2.70 -1.13 -0.78
CA ARG A 68 2.63 0.27 -1.22
C ARG A 68 1.35 0.94 -0.77
N ALA A 69 1.46 2.10 -0.12
CA ALA A 69 0.32 2.96 0.16
C ALA A 69 0.03 3.86 -1.04
N ILE A 70 -1.21 3.91 -1.50
CA ILE A 70 -1.66 4.79 -2.59
C ILE A 70 -2.92 5.58 -2.17
N GLY A 71 -3.19 6.71 -2.82
CA GLY A 71 -4.37 7.53 -2.56
C GLY A 71 -4.08 8.78 -1.74
N ASP A 72 -4.92 9.08 -0.74
CA ASP A 72 -4.84 10.27 0.11
C ASP A 72 -3.82 10.07 1.25
N VAL A 73 -2.57 9.81 0.87
CA VAL A 73 -1.46 9.56 1.80
C VAL A 73 -0.71 10.87 2.10
N LEU A 74 -0.57 11.15 3.41
CA LEU A 74 0.15 12.32 3.92
C LEU A 74 1.56 11.96 4.39
N VAL A 75 2.51 12.89 4.25
CA VAL A 75 3.91 12.71 4.68
C VAL A 75 4.03 12.40 6.18
N ASP A 76 3.17 12.98 7.02
CA ASP A 76 3.15 12.75 8.47
C ASP A 76 2.86 11.28 8.83
N GLN A 77 2.11 10.58 7.98
CA GLN A 77 1.74 9.18 8.20
C GLN A 77 2.83 8.19 7.78
N VAL A 78 3.84 8.63 7.04
CA VAL A 78 4.90 7.76 6.48
C VAL A 78 5.61 6.97 7.58
N VAL A 79 5.90 7.60 8.72
CA VAL A 79 6.56 6.93 9.85
C VAL A 79 5.68 5.82 10.42
N GLN A 80 4.37 6.07 10.54
CA GLN A 80 3.42 5.06 10.99
C GLN A 80 3.28 3.93 9.97
N MET A 81 3.25 4.26 8.68
CA MET A 81 3.16 3.29 7.59
C MET A 81 4.36 2.35 7.59
N HIS A 82 5.57 2.88 7.72
CA HIS A 82 6.77 2.06 7.81
C HIS A 82 6.72 1.07 8.99
N ARG A 83 6.22 1.52 10.15
CA ARG A 83 6.07 0.66 11.34
C ARG A 83 5.00 -0.43 11.16
N SER A 84 3.96 -0.15 10.38
CA SER A 84 2.89 -1.11 10.06
C SER A 84 3.30 -2.11 8.97
N GLY A 85 4.43 -1.86 8.28
CA GLY A 85 5.04 -2.79 7.33
C GLY A 85 4.96 -2.37 5.86
N PHE A 86 4.65 -1.11 5.58
CA PHE A 86 4.74 -0.54 4.24
C PHE A 86 6.19 -0.29 3.83
N ASP A 87 6.49 -0.59 2.57
CA ASP A 87 7.80 -0.38 1.95
C ASP A 87 7.85 0.91 1.15
N SER A 88 6.74 1.27 0.51
CA SER A 88 6.62 2.47 -0.32
C SER A 88 5.30 3.21 -0.06
N ALA A 89 5.29 4.52 -0.29
CA ALA A 89 4.06 5.32 -0.26
C ALA A 89 4.05 6.34 -1.40
N VAL A 90 2.92 6.45 -2.08
CA VAL A 90 2.65 7.49 -3.06
C VAL A 90 2.00 8.66 -2.34
N LEU A 91 2.74 9.76 -2.20
CA LEU A 91 2.21 10.97 -1.59
C LEU A 91 1.18 11.63 -2.49
N ARG A 92 0.16 12.22 -1.87
CA ARG A 92 -0.82 13.04 -2.58
C ARG A 92 -0.11 14.18 -3.32
N ALA A 93 -0.57 14.48 -4.54
CA ALA A 93 0.01 15.51 -5.42
C ALA A 93 0.03 16.95 -4.85
N ASP A 94 -0.64 17.21 -3.73
CA ASP A 94 -0.72 18.52 -3.07
C ASP A 94 0.35 18.67 -1.94
N GLN A 95 1.35 17.79 -1.90
CA GLN A 95 2.36 17.72 -0.84
C GLN A 95 3.80 17.81 -1.38
N ASP A 96 4.01 18.53 -2.49
CA ASP A 96 5.35 18.81 -3.05
C ASP A 96 6.18 19.74 -2.14
#